data_AF-A0A563CPJ9-F1
#
_entry.id   AF-A0A563CPJ9-F1
#
_cell.length_a   1.000
_cell.length_b   1.000
_cell.length_c   1.000
_cell.angle_alpha   90.00
_cell.angle_beta   90.00
_cell.angle_gamma   90.00
#
_symmetry.space_group_name_H-M   'P 1'
#
loop_
_entity.id
_entity.type
_entity.pdbx_description
1 polymer ?
#
loop_
_entity_poly.entity_id
_entity_poly.type
_entity_poly.pdbx_seq_one_letter_code
_entity_poly.pdbx_strand_id
1 'polypeptide(L)'
;MNNQPTPPMPQTPPPTPQIPPAPTQPINGQPPVPQGGQPYSPPPMPGAPSQSAQPIQPMMPGQMPRSGMNKGLLWGIIGGSIALVLLIIGVVVAIVLLSGPSTQDYKDAAKMMSDFKYSDNLKKGISNTKDASQLKKAMDGVLAESDAHFNKLEKAKAMRDPEVKKLYQEYHSEYNKAKKLLQRFVNVYSDYLNYVEACNGTSVGYVSYFDKSGTQVGEEFDKSIADCSKVLSKMKNSDDSDTKKYAETMISYYNSLREYYVTMANLYSAKDYTTKLPKYPDLPDVKDPVSSVSDNLDKNGLSNKEQDLYNLLLKKAKE
;
A
#
# COMPACT_ATOMS: atom_id res chain seq x y z
N MET A 1 35.64 -35.69 18.05
CA MET A 1 34.47 -36.34 17.41
C MET A 1 33.61 -36.94 18.51
N ASN A 2 32.33 -36.61 18.57
CA ASN A 2 31.34 -37.37 19.33
C ASN A 2 29.96 -37.11 18.69
N ASN A 3 29.38 -38.12 18.04
CA ASN A 3 28.12 -37.96 17.32
C ASN A 3 26.96 -38.44 18.19
N GLN A 4 26.10 -37.51 18.62
CA GLN A 4 24.81 -37.83 19.22
C GLN A 4 23.72 -37.57 18.17
N PRO A 5 22.89 -38.58 17.81
CA PRO A 5 21.87 -38.41 16.80
C PRO A 5 20.73 -37.50 17.30
N THR A 6 20.26 -36.61 16.42
CA THR A 6 19.04 -35.83 16.68
C THR A 6 17.80 -36.71 16.58
N PRO A 7 16.79 -36.53 17.45
CA PRO A 7 15.52 -37.23 17.33
C PRO A 7 14.74 -36.75 16.09
N PRO A 8 13.95 -37.62 15.43
CA PRO A 8 13.13 -37.23 14.29
C PRO A 8 12.00 -36.30 14.72
N MET A 9 11.69 -35.29 13.88
CA MET A 9 10.52 -34.44 14.10
C MET A 9 9.21 -35.22 13.87
N PRO A 10 8.11 -34.87 14.57
CA PRO A 10 6.80 -35.47 14.32
C PRO A 10 6.34 -35.26 12.87
N GLN A 11 5.94 -36.33 12.19
CA GLN A 11 5.36 -36.25 10.86
C GLN A 11 3.91 -35.77 10.95
N THR A 12 3.57 -34.69 10.25
CA THR A 12 2.19 -34.24 10.08
C THR A 12 1.41 -35.26 9.23
N PRO A 13 0.19 -35.69 9.64
CA PRO A 13 -0.60 -36.62 8.85
C PRO A 13 -1.03 -36.00 7.50
N PRO A 14 -1.19 -36.82 6.44
CA PRO A 14 -1.58 -36.32 5.13
C PRO A 14 -3.04 -35.81 5.11
N PRO A 15 -3.39 -34.83 4.24
CA PRO A 15 -4.76 -34.33 4.15
C PRO A 15 -5.75 -35.39 3.66
N THR A 16 -6.89 -35.52 4.34
CA THR A 16 -8.00 -36.37 3.91
C THR A 16 -8.66 -35.81 2.64
N PRO A 17 -8.92 -36.62 1.59
CA PRO A 17 -9.63 -36.15 0.40
C PRO A 17 -11.05 -35.66 0.72
N GLN A 18 -11.37 -34.42 0.35
CA GLN A 18 -12.74 -33.91 0.43
C GLN A 18 -13.55 -34.32 -0.81
N ILE A 19 -14.73 -34.88 -0.59
CA ILE A 19 -15.65 -35.32 -1.64
C ILE A 19 -16.47 -34.11 -2.12
N PRO A 20 -16.61 -33.87 -3.44
CA PRO A 20 -17.41 -32.76 -3.96
C PRO A 20 -18.92 -33.00 -3.69
N PRO A 21 -19.68 -31.97 -3.28
CA PRO A 21 -21.13 -32.10 -3.10
C PRO A 21 -21.87 -32.24 -4.44
N ALA A 22 -22.84 -33.15 -4.49
CA ALA A 22 -23.68 -33.40 -5.66
C ALA A 22 -24.80 -32.35 -5.81
N PRO A 23 -25.32 -32.10 -7.03
CA PRO A 23 -26.34 -31.08 -7.29
C PRO A 23 -27.74 -31.53 -6.87
N THR A 24 -28.52 -30.62 -6.29
CA THR A 24 -29.95 -30.81 -5.98
C THR A 24 -30.83 -30.22 -7.08
N GLN A 25 -31.71 -31.04 -7.66
CA GLN A 25 -32.82 -30.58 -8.49
C GLN A 25 -34.11 -30.41 -7.64
N PRO A 26 -35.06 -29.57 -8.07
CA PRO A 26 -36.26 -29.24 -7.28
C PRO A 26 -37.34 -30.32 -7.39
N ILE A 27 -38.27 -30.31 -6.43
CA ILE A 27 -39.54 -31.05 -6.52
C ILE A 27 -40.73 -30.13 -6.17
N ASN A 28 -41.89 -30.41 -6.77
CA ASN A 28 -43.08 -29.56 -6.78
C ASN A 28 -44.28 -30.34 -6.21
N GLY A 29 -45.15 -29.70 -5.40
CA GLY A 29 -45.96 -30.40 -4.36
C GLY A 29 -47.50 -30.29 -4.39
N GLN A 30 -48.07 -29.30 -5.09
CA GLN A 30 -49.48 -29.30 -5.55
C GLN A 30 -50.61 -29.16 -4.45
N PRO A 31 -51.95 -29.29 -4.72
CA PRO A 31 -52.93 -28.21 -4.44
C PRO A 31 -54.17 -28.71 -3.62
N PRO A 32 -55.45 -28.26 -3.77
CA PRO A 32 -56.12 -27.09 -4.42
C PRO A 32 -57.02 -26.30 -3.41
N VAL A 33 -58.20 -25.67 -3.61
CA VAL A 33 -59.27 -25.41 -4.64
C VAL A 33 -60.13 -24.18 -4.12
N PRO A 34 -61.11 -23.57 -4.85
CA PRO A 34 -61.21 -23.22 -6.28
C PRO A 34 -61.85 -21.81 -6.57
N GLN A 35 -62.08 -21.53 -7.86
CA GLN A 35 -63.26 -20.83 -8.45
C GLN A 35 -63.26 -19.29 -8.62
N GLY A 36 -63.48 -18.80 -9.87
CA GLY A 36 -63.59 -17.33 -10.11
C GLY A 36 -63.66 -16.72 -11.53
N GLY A 37 -64.10 -17.41 -12.60
CA GLY A 37 -64.58 -16.75 -13.84
C GLY A 37 -63.57 -16.15 -14.85
N GLN A 38 -63.69 -16.57 -16.11
CA GLN A 38 -62.98 -16.12 -17.33
C GLN A 38 -64.03 -15.61 -18.36
N PRO A 39 -63.72 -15.27 -19.64
CA PRO A 39 -62.67 -14.41 -20.23
C PRO A 39 -63.24 -13.44 -21.32
N TYR A 40 -62.40 -12.68 -22.07
CA TYR A 40 -62.25 -12.78 -23.56
C TYR A 40 -61.39 -11.67 -24.22
N SER A 41 -60.79 -11.98 -25.38
CA SER A 41 -60.07 -11.12 -26.36
C SER A 41 -60.02 -11.84 -27.75
N PRO A 42 -59.59 -11.23 -28.90
CA PRO A 42 -59.29 -9.82 -29.21
C PRO A 42 -60.39 -9.16 -30.09
N PRO A 43 -60.41 -9.01 -31.46
CA PRO A 43 -59.48 -9.39 -32.56
C PRO A 43 -58.87 -8.13 -33.28
N PRO A 44 -58.83 -7.85 -34.63
CA PRO A 44 -57.78 -7.00 -35.26
C PRO A 44 -58.22 -5.85 -36.22
N MET A 45 -57.27 -5.34 -37.03
CA MET A 45 -57.36 -4.40 -38.18
C MET A 45 -58.41 -4.76 -39.28
N PRO A 46 -58.82 -3.86 -40.23
CA PRO A 46 -58.03 -2.75 -40.83
C PRO A 46 -58.77 -1.43 -41.22
N GLY A 47 -58.07 -0.50 -41.89
CA GLY A 47 -58.66 0.34 -42.95
C GLY A 47 -58.43 1.86 -42.88
N ALA A 48 -57.95 2.43 -44.00
CA ALA A 48 -58.20 3.83 -44.37
C ALA A 48 -59.28 3.84 -45.48
N PRO A 49 -60.08 4.91 -45.60
CA PRO A 49 -59.96 5.73 -46.81
C PRO A 49 -60.10 7.25 -46.52
N SER A 50 -60.56 8.05 -47.49
CA SER A 50 -60.22 9.48 -47.61
C SER A 50 -61.40 10.40 -47.98
N GLN A 51 -61.16 11.72 -47.83
CA GLN A 51 -61.72 12.86 -48.58
C GLN A 51 -63.11 13.46 -48.24
N SER A 52 -63.26 14.71 -48.74
CA SER A 52 -64.45 15.58 -48.86
C SER A 52 -64.95 16.31 -47.60
N ALA A 53 -65.47 17.54 -47.66
CA ALA A 53 -65.31 18.63 -48.66
C ALA A 53 -65.83 20.00 -48.11
N GLN A 54 -65.26 21.11 -48.63
CA GLN A 54 -65.87 22.40 -49.07
C GLN A 54 -67.09 23.03 -48.32
N PRO A 55 -67.14 24.38 -48.13
CA PRO A 55 -67.45 25.29 -49.26
C PRO A 55 -66.80 26.71 -49.31
N ILE A 56 -66.15 27.00 -50.44
CA ILE A 56 -66.54 28.04 -51.45
C ILE A 56 -66.68 29.53 -51.01
N GLN A 57 -65.64 30.32 -51.34
CA GLN A 57 -65.66 31.64 -52.07
C GLN A 57 -66.32 32.90 -51.41
N PRO A 58 -66.05 34.17 -51.86
CA PRO A 58 -65.43 34.57 -53.14
C PRO A 58 -64.19 35.51 -53.13
N MET A 59 -63.64 35.71 -54.33
CA MET A 59 -62.54 36.61 -54.72
C MET A 59 -62.96 38.11 -54.64
N MET A 60 -62.11 39.15 -54.68
CA MET A 60 -61.09 39.60 -55.67
C MET A 60 -60.27 40.80 -55.05
N PRO A 61 -59.30 41.45 -55.73
CA PRO A 61 -58.12 40.91 -56.42
C PRO A 61 -56.80 41.68 -56.11
N GLY A 62 -55.65 41.09 -56.48
CA GLY A 62 -54.54 41.88 -57.06
C GLY A 62 -53.19 41.91 -56.33
N GLN A 63 -52.19 42.36 -57.10
CA GLN A 63 -50.81 42.71 -56.71
C GLN A 63 -49.92 41.59 -56.13
N MET A 64 -49.16 40.93 -57.02
CA MET A 64 -47.80 40.48 -56.68
C MET A 64 -46.88 41.70 -56.50
N PRO A 65 -46.02 41.69 -55.48
CA PRO A 65 -44.69 42.29 -55.61
C PRO A 65 -43.57 41.27 -55.36
N ARG A 66 -42.79 41.04 -56.42
CA ARG A 66 -41.35 40.69 -56.47
C ARG A 66 -40.72 39.89 -55.32
N SER A 67 -40.17 38.73 -55.69
CA SER A 67 -39.06 37.99 -55.05
C SER A 67 -38.18 38.81 -54.08
N GLY A 68 -38.42 38.62 -52.78
CA GLY A 68 -37.50 39.00 -51.71
C GLY A 68 -36.62 37.82 -51.33
N MET A 69 -35.48 37.66 -51.99
CA MET A 69 -34.57 36.55 -51.68
C MET A 69 -33.93 36.73 -50.29
N ASN A 70 -34.22 35.81 -49.37
CA ASN A 70 -33.81 35.86 -47.95
C ASN A 70 -32.29 35.73 -47.75
N LYS A 71 -31.55 36.84 -47.92
CA LYS A 71 -30.09 36.92 -47.73
C LYS A 71 -29.61 36.59 -46.31
N GLY A 72 -30.50 36.49 -45.32
CA GLY A 72 -30.17 36.06 -43.95
C GLY A 72 -29.82 34.58 -43.82
N LEU A 73 -30.40 33.69 -44.64
CA LEU A 73 -30.22 32.24 -44.47
C LEU A 73 -28.82 31.74 -44.88
N LEU A 74 -28.20 32.40 -45.86
CA LEU A 74 -26.87 32.03 -46.39
C LEU A 74 -25.72 32.24 -45.41
N TRP A 75 -25.87 33.13 -44.42
CA TRP A 75 -24.84 33.36 -43.39
C TRP A 75 -24.92 32.35 -42.23
N GLY A 76 -26.11 31.76 -41.98
CA GLY A 76 -26.33 30.85 -40.86
C GLY A 76 -25.57 29.52 -40.97
N ILE A 77 -25.38 29.01 -42.19
CA ILE A 77 -24.76 27.68 -42.42
C ILE A 77 -23.26 27.70 -42.08
N ILE A 78 -22.55 28.78 -42.44
CA ILE A 78 -21.10 28.88 -42.20
C ILE A 78 -20.82 29.12 -40.71
N GLY A 79 -21.58 30.01 -40.05
CA GLY A 79 -21.45 30.27 -38.61
C GLY A 79 -21.91 29.11 -37.72
N GLY A 80 -22.99 28.41 -38.11
CA GLY A 80 -23.55 27.30 -37.35
C GLY A 80 -22.65 26.05 -37.29
N SER A 81 -21.75 25.89 -38.26
CA SER A 81 -20.82 24.75 -38.34
C SER A 81 -19.94 24.61 -37.09
N ILE A 82 -19.40 25.72 -36.57
CA ILE A 82 -18.51 25.74 -35.39
C ILE A 82 -19.31 25.38 -34.13
N ALA A 83 -20.52 25.90 -33.98
CA ALA A 83 -21.40 25.56 -32.86
C ALA A 83 -21.80 24.08 -32.87
N LEU A 84 -22.10 23.53 -34.06
CA LEU A 84 -22.39 22.10 -34.24
C LEU A 84 -21.17 21.22 -33.92
N VAL A 85 -19.97 21.60 -34.38
CA VAL A 85 -18.73 20.87 -34.07
C VAL A 85 -18.41 20.92 -32.58
N LEU A 86 -18.55 22.06 -31.91
CA LEU A 86 -18.37 22.18 -30.46
C LEU A 86 -19.42 21.37 -29.68
N LEU A 87 -20.67 21.31 -30.16
CA LEU A 87 -21.71 20.47 -29.59
C LEU A 87 -21.41 18.97 -29.79
N ILE A 88 -20.96 18.56 -30.97
CA ILE A 88 -20.54 17.17 -31.24
C ILE A 88 -19.32 16.79 -30.38
N ILE A 89 -18.34 17.68 -30.23
CA ILE A 89 -17.21 17.48 -29.30
C ILE A 89 -17.73 17.36 -27.87
N GLY A 90 -18.65 18.23 -27.44
CA GLY A 90 -19.28 18.17 -26.13
C GLY A 90 -20.05 16.86 -25.88
N VAL A 91 -20.78 16.35 -26.88
CA VAL A 91 -21.52 15.07 -26.82
C VAL A 91 -20.57 13.88 -26.86
N VAL A 92 -19.51 13.89 -27.68
CA VAL A 92 -18.49 12.83 -27.70
C VAL A 92 -17.71 12.80 -26.39
N VAL A 93 -17.33 13.96 -25.84
CA VAL A 93 -16.72 14.07 -24.51
C VAL A 93 -17.68 13.59 -23.43
N ALA A 94 -18.97 13.96 -23.49
CA ALA A 94 -19.97 13.46 -22.56
C ALA A 94 -20.12 11.93 -22.66
N ILE A 95 -20.25 11.36 -23.86
CA ILE A 95 -20.32 9.91 -24.06
C ILE A 95 -19.05 9.23 -23.50
N VAL A 96 -17.85 9.75 -23.80
CA VAL A 96 -16.57 9.19 -23.35
C VAL A 96 -16.31 9.40 -21.84
N LEU A 97 -17.03 10.29 -21.16
CA LEU A 97 -16.97 10.48 -19.71
C LEU A 97 -18.10 9.78 -18.94
N LEU A 98 -19.27 9.58 -19.57
CA LEU A 98 -20.45 8.93 -18.99
C LEU A 98 -20.51 7.43 -19.29
N SER A 99 -19.85 6.95 -20.36
CA SER A 99 -19.57 5.53 -20.52
C SER A 99 -18.53 5.12 -19.48
N GLY A 100 -18.93 4.26 -18.54
CA GLY A 100 -18.04 3.64 -17.57
C GLY A 100 -16.93 2.80 -18.22
N PRO A 101 -15.93 2.34 -17.45
CA PRO A 101 -14.86 1.50 -17.98
C PRO A 101 -15.40 0.18 -18.53
N SER A 102 -14.81 -0.29 -19.62
CA SER A 102 -15.16 -1.58 -20.24
C SER A 102 -14.52 -2.76 -19.49
N THR A 103 -15.01 -3.98 -19.75
CA THR A 103 -14.43 -5.22 -19.21
C THR A 103 -12.96 -5.39 -19.57
N GLN A 104 -12.49 -4.82 -20.69
CA GLN A 104 -11.07 -4.81 -21.04
C GLN A 104 -10.26 -3.82 -20.20
N ASP A 105 -10.81 -2.63 -19.90
CA ASP A 105 -10.10 -1.63 -19.10
C ASP A 105 -9.83 -2.13 -17.66
N TYR A 106 -10.71 -2.97 -17.09
CA TYR A 106 -10.47 -3.65 -15.82
C TYR A 106 -9.42 -4.78 -15.94
N LYS A 107 -9.41 -5.55 -17.04
CA LYS A 107 -8.38 -6.57 -17.31
C LYS A 107 -6.99 -5.95 -17.45
N ASP A 108 -6.89 -4.84 -18.17
CA ASP A 108 -5.64 -4.11 -18.37
C ASP A 108 -5.12 -3.55 -17.03
N ALA A 109 -5.99 -2.98 -16.19
CA ALA A 109 -5.62 -2.52 -14.85
C ALA A 109 -5.18 -3.67 -13.92
N ALA A 110 -5.90 -4.80 -13.92
CA ALA A 110 -5.51 -6.00 -13.16
C ALA A 110 -4.15 -6.54 -13.64
N LYS A 111 -3.92 -6.55 -14.96
CA LYS A 111 -2.63 -6.95 -15.53
C LYS A 111 -1.51 -6.01 -15.10
N MET A 112 -1.72 -4.68 -15.11
CA MET A 112 -0.72 -3.71 -14.64
C MET A 112 -0.30 -3.98 -13.20
N MET A 113 -1.23 -4.32 -12.30
CA MET A 113 -0.91 -4.72 -10.93
C MET A 113 -0.13 -6.04 -10.89
N SER A 114 -0.60 -7.08 -11.58
CA SER A 114 0.06 -8.39 -11.61
C SER A 114 1.46 -8.37 -12.24
N ASP A 115 1.73 -7.45 -13.16
CA ASP A 115 3.05 -7.22 -13.76
C ASP A 115 4.02 -6.52 -12.78
N PHE A 116 3.51 -5.71 -11.84
CA PHE A 116 4.31 -4.89 -10.94
C PHE A 116 4.49 -5.53 -9.56
N LYS A 117 5.52 -6.36 -9.43
CA LYS A 117 5.85 -7.04 -8.17
C LYS A 117 6.70 -6.18 -7.24
N TYR A 118 6.04 -5.30 -6.49
CA TYR A 118 6.67 -4.40 -5.51
C TYR A 118 7.65 -5.13 -4.56
N SER A 119 7.22 -6.24 -3.95
CA SER A 119 8.02 -7.03 -3.01
C SER A 119 9.26 -7.67 -3.64
N ASP A 120 9.14 -8.23 -4.84
CA ASP A 120 10.26 -8.82 -5.58
C ASP A 120 11.27 -7.73 -6.03
N ASN A 121 10.78 -6.57 -6.49
CA ASN A 121 11.62 -5.43 -6.86
C ASN A 121 12.37 -4.86 -5.64
N LEU A 122 11.68 -4.69 -4.51
CA LEU A 122 12.26 -4.26 -3.24
C LEU A 122 13.36 -5.23 -2.76
N LYS A 123 13.04 -6.53 -2.72
CA LYS A 123 13.97 -7.59 -2.32
C LYS A 123 15.21 -7.64 -3.23
N LYS A 124 15.01 -7.57 -4.54
CA LYS A 124 16.08 -7.57 -5.56
C LYS A 124 16.94 -6.31 -5.52
N GLY A 125 16.35 -5.15 -5.21
CA GLY A 125 17.07 -3.90 -4.99
C GLY A 125 18.02 -4.02 -3.79
N ILE A 126 17.48 -4.44 -2.64
CA ILE A 126 18.24 -4.58 -1.37
C ILE A 126 19.33 -5.65 -1.46
N SER A 127 19.01 -6.84 -2.02
CA SER A 127 19.88 -8.03 -1.92
C SER A 127 21.23 -7.91 -2.64
N ASN A 128 21.43 -6.89 -3.47
CA ASN A 128 22.65 -6.66 -4.24
C ASN A 128 23.54 -5.54 -3.64
N THR A 129 23.15 -4.98 -2.49
CA THR A 129 23.80 -3.81 -1.88
C THR A 129 24.88 -4.23 -0.89
N LYS A 130 26.01 -3.50 -0.87
CA LYS A 130 27.16 -3.80 0.01
C LYS A 130 27.40 -2.78 1.12
N ASP A 131 26.72 -1.64 1.06
CA ASP A 131 26.85 -0.52 2.00
C ASP A 131 25.56 0.32 2.01
N ALA A 132 25.45 1.23 2.98
CA ALA A 132 24.26 2.08 3.16
C ALA A 132 24.00 3.06 1.99
N SER A 133 25.02 3.43 1.22
CA SER A 133 24.87 4.33 0.05
C SER A 133 24.31 3.58 -1.15
N GLN A 134 24.80 2.36 -1.40
CA GLN A 134 24.21 1.43 -2.38
C GLN A 134 22.77 1.10 -2.01
N LEU A 135 22.50 0.83 -0.73
CA LEU A 135 21.15 0.57 -0.24
C LEU A 135 20.22 1.77 -0.43
N LYS A 136 20.67 2.97 -0.09
CA LYS A 136 19.92 4.21 -0.37
C LYS A 136 19.57 4.32 -1.85
N LYS A 137 20.56 4.20 -2.74
CA LYS A 137 20.37 4.31 -4.18
C LYS A 137 19.41 3.25 -4.75
N ALA A 138 19.49 2.02 -4.26
CA ALA A 138 18.58 0.94 -4.65
C ALA A 138 17.14 1.21 -4.19
N MET A 139 16.96 1.66 -2.95
CA MET A 139 15.65 2.02 -2.40
C MET A 139 15.03 3.22 -3.10
N ASP A 140 15.80 4.30 -3.32
CA ASP A 140 15.33 5.48 -4.06
C ASP A 140 14.88 5.09 -5.49
N GLY A 141 15.57 4.13 -6.13
CA GLY A 141 15.17 3.55 -7.41
C GLY A 141 13.86 2.75 -7.36
N VAL A 142 13.72 1.81 -6.41
CA VAL A 142 12.48 1.02 -6.24
C VAL A 142 11.29 1.92 -5.92
N LEU A 143 11.47 2.97 -5.12
CA LEU A 143 10.44 3.97 -4.83
C LEU A 143 10.06 4.78 -6.07
N ALA A 144 11.01 5.15 -6.93
CA ALA A 144 10.73 5.84 -8.19
C ALA A 144 9.99 4.95 -9.21
N GLU A 145 10.34 3.66 -9.31
CA GLU A 145 9.58 2.67 -10.11
C GLU A 145 8.17 2.46 -9.57
N SER A 146 8.01 2.42 -8.24
CA SER A 146 6.71 2.31 -7.57
C SER A 146 5.85 3.54 -7.82
N ASP A 147 6.39 4.74 -7.64
CA ASP A 147 5.70 6.00 -7.97
C ASP A 147 5.27 6.01 -9.45
N ALA A 148 6.12 5.55 -10.36
CA ALA A 148 5.81 5.45 -11.79
C ALA A 148 4.73 4.40 -12.09
N HIS A 149 4.61 3.34 -11.29
CA HIS A 149 3.51 2.36 -11.37
C HIS A 149 2.19 2.99 -10.88
N PHE A 150 2.14 3.57 -9.68
CA PHE A 150 0.93 4.22 -9.14
C PHE A 150 0.43 5.33 -10.09
N ASN A 151 1.33 6.17 -10.62
CA ASN A 151 1.03 7.20 -11.62
C ASN A 151 0.51 6.66 -12.98
N LYS A 152 0.74 5.39 -13.30
CA LYS A 152 0.14 4.71 -14.48
C LYS A 152 -1.22 4.12 -14.12
N LEU A 153 -1.31 3.45 -12.96
CA LEU A 153 -2.53 2.82 -12.47
C LEU A 153 -3.65 3.85 -12.26
N GLU A 154 -3.36 5.02 -11.70
CA GLU A 154 -4.32 6.14 -11.56
C GLU A 154 -4.92 6.59 -12.90
N LYS A 155 -4.14 6.48 -13.99
CA LYS A 155 -4.52 6.92 -15.34
C LYS A 155 -5.18 5.81 -16.16
N ALA A 156 -5.24 4.58 -15.64
CA ALA A 156 -6.00 3.50 -16.25
C ALA A 156 -7.49 3.86 -16.24
N LYS A 157 -8.20 3.64 -17.36
CA LYS A 157 -9.63 4.01 -17.48
C LYS A 157 -10.50 3.38 -16.40
N ALA A 158 -10.13 2.19 -15.89
CA ALA A 158 -10.77 1.54 -14.74
C ALA A 158 -10.99 2.49 -13.54
N MET A 159 -10.09 3.45 -13.32
CA MET A 159 -10.17 4.45 -12.23
C MET A 159 -11.26 5.53 -12.43
N ARG A 160 -12.10 5.39 -13.47
CA ARG A 160 -13.35 6.15 -13.63
C ARG A 160 -14.52 5.49 -12.91
N ASP A 161 -14.47 4.18 -12.64
CA ASP A 161 -15.42 3.52 -11.75
C ASP A 161 -15.18 4.03 -10.30
N PRO A 162 -16.21 4.56 -9.60
CA PRO A 162 -16.02 5.13 -8.26
C PRO A 162 -15.58 4.13 -7.18
N GLU A 163 -15.94 2.86 -7.31
CA GLU A 163 -15.62 1.78 -6.37
C GLU A 163 -14.15 1.37 -6.54
N VAL A 164 -13.72 1.18 -7.80
CA VAL A 164 -12.32 0.92 -8.17
C VAL A 164 -11.43 2.08 -7.76
N LYS A 165 -11.85 3.33 -8.03
CA LYS A 165 -11.12 4.53 -7.64
C LYS A 165 -10.95 4.64 -6.13
N LYS A 166 -11.98 4.30 -5.34
CA LYS A 166 -11.92 4.29 -3.87
C LYS A 166 -10.88 3.28 -3.37
N LEU A 167 -10.91 2.04 -3.85
CA LEU A 167 -9.92 1.02 -3.44
C LEU A 167 -8.50 1.39 -3.90
N TYR A 168 -8.34 2.01 -5.07
CA TYR A 168 -7.06 2.58 -5.49
C TYR A 168 -6.56 3.68 -4.54
N GLN A 169 -7.44 4.58 -4.08
CA GLN A 169 -7.06 5.62 -3.13
C GLN A 169 -6.68 5.05 -1.75
N GLU A 170 -7.35 3.98 -1.29
CA GLU A 170 -6.97 3.24 -0.09
C GLU A 170 -5.59 2.54 -0.25
N TYR A 171 -5.37 1.84 -1.37
CA TYR A 171 -4.08 1.20 -1.68
C TYR A 171 -2.93 2.19 -1.81
N HIS A 172 -3.15 3.30 -2.53
CA HIS A 172 -2.17 4.38 -2.69
C HIS A 172 -1.91 5.15 -1.38
N SER A 173 -2.90 5.26 -0.48
CA SER A 173 -2.72 5.76 0.90
C SER A 173 -1.74 4.90 1.68
N GLU A 174 -1.94 3.57 1.70
CA GLU A 174 -1.06 2.68 2.45
C GLU A 174 0.35 2.62 1.84
N TYR A 175 0.48 2.64 0.52
CA TYR A 175 1.78 2.78 -0.14
C TYR A 175 2.51 4.06 0.28
N ASN A 176 1.83 5.21 0.35
CA ASN A 176 2.47 6.46 0.77
C ASN A 176 2.89 6.45 2.26
N LYS A 177 2.32 5.57 3.09
CA LYS A 177 2.82 5.29 4.45
C LYS A 177 4.02 4.33 4.42
N ALA A 178 3.95 3.23 3.66
CA ALA A 178 5.08 2.30 3.47
C ALA A 178 6.33 2.99 2.90
N LYS A 179 6.14 3.90 1.94
CA LYS A 179 7.18 4.74 1.36
C LYS A 179 7.91 5.59 2.40
N LYS A 180 7.16 6.25 3.30
CA LYS A 180 7.74 7.02 4.41
C LYS A 180 8.52 6.14 5.38
N LEU A 181 8.02 4.93 5.65
CA LEU A 181 8.71 3.93 6.46
C LEU A 181 10.02 3.45 5.79
N LEU A 182 10.03 3.16 4.48
CA LEU A 182 11.26 2.80 3.76
C LEU A 182 12.26 3.96 3.68
N GLN A 183 11.80 5.19 3.48
CA GLN A 183 12.65 6.39 3.54
C GLN A 183 13.27 6.56 4.93
N ARG A 184 12.49 6.33 6.00
CA ARG A 184 12.99 6.29 7.38
C ARG A 184 14.04 5.21 7.57
N PHE A 185 13.80 3.97 7.14
CA PHE A 185 14.77 2.88 7.20
C PHE A 185 16.09 3.26 6.53
N VAL A 186 16.05 3.78 5.30
CA VAL A 186 17.25 4.24 4.58
C VAL A 186 18.05 5.27 5.36
N ASN A 187 17.37 6.21 6.04
CA ASN A 187 18.02 7.25 6.82
C ASN A 187 18.66 6.71 8.11
N VAL A 188 18.00 5.80 8.84
CA VAL A 188 18.52 5.26 10.11
C VAL A 188 19.51 4.11 9.93
N TYR A 189 19.46 3.38 8.80
CA TYR A 189 20.24 2.17 8.57
C TYR A 189 21.76 2.41 8.61
N SER A 190 22.24 3.54 8.10
CA SER A 190 23.67 3.89 8.14
C SER A 190 24.18 4.00 9.58
N ASP A 191 23.43 4.69 10.45
CA ASP A 191 23.82 4.85 11.85
C ASP A 191 23.60 3.58 12.68
N TYR A 192 22.63 2.75 12.31
CA TYR A 192 22.49 1.41 12.89
C TYR A 192 23.65 0.47 12.50
N LEU A 193 24.13 0.49 11.26
CA LEU A 193 25.33 -0.26 10.87
C LEU A 193 26.56 0.22 11.64
N ASN A 194 26.79 1.54 11.73
CA ASN A 194 27.88 2.11 12.52
C ASN A 194 27.78 1.69 14.00
N TYR A 195 26.58 1.56 14.55
CA TYR A 195 26.35 1.09 15.91
C TYR A 195 26.69 -0.41 16.05
N VAL A 196 26.24 -1.26 15.12
CA VAL A 196 26.59 -2.69 15.16
C VAL A 196 28.10 -2.91 15.04
N GLU A 197 28.78 -2.16 14.17
CA GLU A 197 30.24 -2.23 14.02
C GLU A 197 30.98 -1.76 15.30
N ALA A 198 30.56 -0.63 15.89
CA ALA A 198 31.23 -0.05 17.05
C ALA A 198 30.89 -0.70 18.41
N CYS A 199 29.72 -1.35 18.54
CA CYS A 199 29.20 -1.85 19.81
C CYS A 199 29.17 -3.38 19.94
N ASN A 200 29.23 -4.15 18.85
CA ASN A 200 29.07 -5.62 18.87
C ASN A 200 30.41 -6.40 18.99
N GLY A 201 31.49 -5.72 19.40
CA GLY A 201 32.78 -6.38 19.67
C GLY A 201 32.74 -7.17 20.98
N THR A 202 33.34 -8.37 21.02
CA THR A 202 33.34 -9.28 22.18
C THR A 202 34.02 -8.74 23.45
N SER A 203 34.71 -7.59 23.35
CA SER A 203 35.34 -6.88 24.47
C SER A 203 34.69 -5.52 24.81
N VAL A 204 33.64 -5.09 24.08
CA VAL A 204 33.01 -3.78 24.29
C VAL A 204 32.28 -3.77 25.64
N GLY A 205 32.75 -2.95 26.57
CA GLY A 205 32.20 -2.88 27.92
C GLY A 205 32.53 -4.08 28.80
N TYR A 206 33.57 -4.87 28.46
CA TYR A 206 34.08 -5.95 29.31
C TYR A 206 35.47 -5.60 29.84
N VAL A 207 35.61 -5.49 31.17
CA VAL A 207 36.86 -5.11 31.83
C VAL A 207 37.16 -5.99 33.05
N SER A 208 38.46 -6.20 33.35
CA SER A 208 38.89 -6.92 34.54
C SER A 208 39.00 -5.98 35.75
N TYR A 209 38.47 -6.41 36.89
CA TYR A 209 38.28 -5.57 38.08
C TYR A 209 38.92 -6.11 39.37
N PHE A 210 39.44 -7.34 39.39
CA PHE A 210 39.90 -7.99 40.62
C PHE A 210 41.12 -7.32 41.27
N ASP A 211 42.08 -6.88 40.47
CA ASP A 211 43.38 -6.35 40.92
C ASP A 211 43.51 -4.83 40.68
N LYS A 212 42.37 -4.11 40.57
CA LYS A 212 42.32 -2.71 40.13
C LYS A 212 41.37 -1.86 40.96
N SER A 213 41.71 -0.58 41.14
CA SER A 213 40.82 0.41 41.74
C SER A 213 39.65 0.76 40.81
N GLY A 214 38.52 1.21 41.39
CA GLY A 214 37.36 1.66 40.60
C GLY A 214 37.68 2.79 39.61
N THR A 215 38.66 3.67 39.91
CA THR A 215 39.10 4.70 38.97
C THR A 215 39.73 4.08 37.72
N GLN A 216 40.67 3.15 37.88
CA GLN A 216 41.33 2.46 36.76
C GLN A 216 40.32 1.65 35.93
N VAL A 217 39.39 0.97 36.59
CA VAL A 217 38.35 0.16 35.92
C VAL A 217 37.35 1.04 35.18
N GLY A 218 36.96 2.18 35.75
CA GLY A 218 36.12 3.17 35.07
C GLY A 218 36.79 3.74 33.82
N GLU A 219 38.07 4.12 33.92
CA GLU A 219 38.86 4.57 32.78
C GLU A 219 39.02 3.52 31.68
N GLU A 220 39.29 2.26 32.05
CA GLU A 220 39.38 1.16 31.07
C GLU A 220 38.02 0.87 30.43
N PHE A 221 36.94 0.96 31.20
CA PHE A 221 35.59 0.78 30.68
C PHE A 221 35.24 1.87 29.66
N ASP A 222 35.48 3.14 30.00
CA ASP A 222 35.24 4.30 29.12
C ASP A 222 36.04 4.19 27.81
N LYS A 223 37.29 3.69 27.89
CA LYS A 223 38.12 3.38 26.71
C LYS A 223 37.54 2.21 25.90
N SER A 224 37.04 1.16 26.55
CA SER A 224 36.46 -0.03 25.89
C SER A 224 35.15 0.24 25.14
N ILE A 225 34.42 1.30 25.49
CA ILE A 225 33.16 1.69 24.85
C ILE A 225 33.26 3.02 24.07
N ALA A 226 34.46 3.57 23.84
CA ALA A 226 34.63 4.92 23.32
C ALA A 226 33.95 5.15 21.96
N ASP A 227 34.19 4.29 20.97
CA ASP A 227 33.57 4.41 19.64
C ASP A 227 32.06 4.07 19.67
N CYS A 228 31.65 3.08 20.46
CA CYS A 228 30.23 2.79 20.69
C CYS A 228 29.49 4.02 21.26
N SER A 229 30.06 4.66 22.28
CA SER A 229 29.53 5.86 22.93
C SER A 229 29.46 7.05 21.97
N LYS A 230 30.42 7.18 21.06
CA LYS A 230 30.47 8.20 20.01
C LYS A 230 29.35 8.01 18.98
N VAL A 231 29.10 6.77 18.53
CA VAL A 231 27.97 6.48 17.62
C VAL A 231 26.63 6.68 18.33
N LEU A 232 26.48 6.18 19.56
CA LEU A 232 25.27 6.39 20.37
C LEU A 232 25.01 7.88 20.63
N SER A 233 26.06 8.68 20.89
CA SER A 233 25.94 10.13 21.04
C SER A 233 25.48 10.83 19.76
N LYS A 234 25.82 10.30 18.57
CA LYS A 234 25.25 10.76 17.29
C LYS A 234 23.78 10.39 17.19
N MET A 235 23.44 9.12 17.41
CA MET A 235 22.07 8.60 17.31
C MET A 235 21.09 9.29 18.28
N LYS A 236 21.54 9.65 19.49
CA LYS A 236 20.78 10.43 20.47
C LYS A 236 20.35 11.82 19.96
N ASN A 237 21.10 12.38 19.01
CA ASN A 237 20.82 13.66 18.37
C ASN A 237 20.09 13.50 17.02
N SER A 238 19.56 12.31 16.71
CA SER A 238 18.71 12.09 15.54
C SER A 238 17.34 12.75 15.69
N ASP A 239 16.80 13.28 14.59
CA ASP A 239 15.40 13.71 14.48
C ASP A 239 14.42 12.52 14.57
N ASP A 240 14.91 11.28 14.38
CA ASP A 240 14.10 10.07 14.50
C ASP A 240 13.90 9.63 15.95
N SER A 241 12.64 9.56 16.38
CA SER A 241 12.26 9.33 17.79
C SER A 241 12.77 8.00 18.35
N ASP A 242 12.75 6.93 17.57
CA ASP A 242 13.17 5.62 18.08
C ASP A 242 14.68 5.47 18.02
N THR A 243 15.35 6.04 17.01
CA THR A 243 16.82 6.14 16.96
C THR A 243 17.35 6.87 18.18
N LYS A 244 16.72 8.00 18.54
CA LYS A 244 17.03 8.73 19.76
C LYS A 244 16.74 7.89 21.01
N LYS A 245 15.54 7.34 21.15
CA LYS A 245 15.13 6.53 22.33
C LYS A 245 16.04 5.31 22.53
N TYR A 246 16.38 4.60 21.44
CA TYR A 246 17.30 3.47 21.45
C TYR A 246 18.66 3.90 21.97
N ALA A 247 19.21 4.98 21.44
CA ALA A 247 20.49 5.51 21.86
C ALA A 247 20.52 5.97 23.32
N GLU A 248 19.49 6.69 23.77
CA GLU A 248 19.34 7.12 25.17
C GLU A 248 19.23 5.93 26.12
N THR A 249 18.52 4.86 25.72
CA THR A 249 18.39 3.62 26.49
C THR A 249 19.73 2.86 26.56
N MET A 250 20.45 2.71 25.44
CA MET A 250 21.75 2.03 25.41
C MET A 250 22.83 2.81 26.16
N ILE A 251 22.85 4.15 26.08
CA ILE A 251 23.74 4.99 26.91
C ILE A 251 23.45 4.75 28.41
N SER A 252 22.18 4.67 28.81
CA SER A 252 21.81 4.36 30.20
C SER A 252 22.30 2.99 30.63
N TYR A 253 22.18 1.96 29.78
CA TYR A 253 22.70 0.62 30.04
C TYR A 253 24.22 0.61 30.22
N TYR A 254 24.98 1.25 29.32
CA TYR A 254 26.44 1.33 29.45
C TYR A 254 26.90 2.11 30.69
N ASN A 255 26.18 3.16 31.09
CA ASN A 255 26.43 3.85 32.36
C ASN A 255 26.21 2.93 33.57
N SER A 256 25.09 2.18 33.62
CA SER A 256 24.83 1.21 34.68
C SER A 256 25.88 0.09 34.73
N LEU A 257 26.38 -0.33 33.56
CA LEU A 257 27.43 -1.35 33.45
C LEU A 257 28.79 -0.82 33.93
N ARG A 258 29.12 0.44 33.64
CA ARG A 258 30.27 1.15 34.22
C ARG A 258 30.20 1.17 35.74
N GLU A 259 29.06 1.57 36.30
CA GLU A 259 28.84 1.63 37.75
C GLU A 259 29.00 0.25 38.40
N TYR A 260 28.46 -0.81 37.79
CA TYR A 260 28.68 -2.19 38.24
C TYR A 260 30.19 -2.54 38.31
N TYR A 261 30.94 -2.34 37.23
CA TYR A 261 32.37 -2.67 37.19
C TYR A 261 33.21 -1.85 38.18
N VAL A 262 32.95 -0.54 38.28
CA VAL A 262 33.61 0.36 39.25
C VAL A 262 33.30 -0.05 40.69
N THR A 263 32.06 -0.49 40.97
CA THR A 263 31.64 -0.94 42.30
C THR A 263 32.33 -2.25 42.69
N MET A 264 32.34 -3.23 41.78
CA MET A 264 33.05 -4.51 41.99
C MET A 264 34.55 -4.27 42.24
N ALA A 265 35.20 -3.43 41.43
CA ALA A 265 36.61 -3.06 41.59
C ALA A 265 36.94 -2.48 42.98
N ASN A 266 36.07 -1.59 43.49
CA ASN A 266 36.23 -0.99 44.81
C ASN A 266 36.04 -2.01 45.94
N LEU A 267 35.06 -2.92 45.84
CA LEU A 267 34.85 -3.99 46.84
C LEU A 267 36.05 -4.94 46.92
N TYR A 268 36.55 -5.41 45.77
CA TYR A 268 37.73 -6.27 45.72
C TYR A 268 39.00 -5.55 46.21
N SER A 269 39.23 -4.30 45.81
CA SER A 269 40.34 -3.48 46.30
C SER A 269 40.30 -3.26 47.82
N ALA A 270 39.11 -3.05 48.39
CA ALA A 270 38.91 -2.89 49.83
C ALA A 270 38.92 -4.22 50.61
N LYS A 271 38.86 -5.37 49.90
CA LYS A 271 38.63 -6.71 50.47
C LYS A 271 37.32 -6.81 51.27
N ASP A 272 36.31 -6.03 50.88
CA ASP A 272 34.97 -6.11 51.46
C ASP A 272 34.16 -7.22 50.79
N TYR A 273 34.13 -8.37 51.47
CA TYR A 273 33.30 -9.53 51.11
C TYR A 273 32.00 -9.59 51.93
N THR A 274 31.66 -8.52 52.65
CA THR A 274 30.47 -8.41 53.53
C THR A 274 29.36 -7.58 52.89
N THR A 275 29.70 -6.56 52.10
CA THR A 275 28.73 -5.82 51.29
C THR A 275 28.11 -6.72 50.23
N LYS A 276 26.77 -6.62 50.10
CA LYS A 276 26.01 -7.31 49.06
C LYS A 276 26.48 -6.85 47.67
N LEU A 277 26.96 -7.79 46.86
CA LEU A 277 27.41 -7.50 45.49
C LEU A 277 26.30 -6.83 44.65
N PRO A 278 26.64 -5.85 43.78
CA PRO A 278 25.70 -5.26 42.85
C PRO A 278 25.18 -6.31 41.85
N LYS A 279 23.94 -6.14 41.38
CA LYS A 279 23.44 -6.95 40.26
C LYS A 279 24.10 -6.47 38.96
N TYR A 280 24.55 -7.40 38.12
CA TYR A 280 24.90 -7.09 36.74
C TYR A 280 23.66 -6.53 35.99
N PRO A 281 23.77 -5.42 35.24
CA PRO A 281 22.62 -4.84 34.53
C PRO A 281 22.07 -5.76 33.44
N ASP A 282 20.76 -5.90 33.36
CA ASP A 282 20.12 -6.61 32.25
C ASP A 282 20.22 -5.79 30.96
N LEU A 283 20.44 -6.46 29.81
CA LEU A 283 20.37 -5.79 28.51
C LEU A 283 18.93 -5.31 28.27
N PRO A 284 18.70 -4.03 27.89
CA PRO A 284 17.34 -3.50 27.75
C PRO A 284 16.60 -4.10 26.55
N ASP A 285 15.35 -4.50 26.76
CA ASP A 285 14.40 -4.82 25.69
C ASP A 285 13.93 -3.52 25.00
N VAL A 286 14.77 -3.01 24.11
CA VAL A 286 14.49 -1.83 23.29
C VAL A 286 14.71 -2.18 21.82
N LYS A 287 13.65 -2.04 21.01
CA LYS A 287 13.71 -2.30 19.57
C LYS A 287 14.70 -1.34 18.91
N ASP A 288 15.59 -1.88 18.10
CA ASP A 288 16.51 -1.08 17.29
C ASP A 288 15.75 -0.32 16.17
N PRO A 289 16.37 0.71 15.57
CA PRO A 289 15.68 1.56 14.60
C PRO A 289 15.24 0.84 13.32
N VAL A 290 15.95 -0.21 12.92
CA VAL A 290 15.61 -1.01 11.73
C VAL A 290 14.46 -1.97 12.04
N SER A 291 14.52 -2.68 13.17
CA SER A 291 13.43 -3.54 13.62
C SER A 291 12.14 -2.74 13.86
N SER A 292 12.22 -1.52 14.41
CA SER A 292 11.06 -0.63 14.52
C SER A 292 10.42 -0.35 13.16
N VAL A 293 11.20 -0.12 12.10
CA VAL A 293 10.63 0.09 10.77
C VAL A 293 9.97 -1.19 10.23
N SER A 294 10.60 -2.37 10.37
CA SER A 294 9.99 -3.63 9.95
C SER A 294 8.64 -3.86 10.64
N ASP A 295 8.61 -3.71 11.96
CA ASP A 295 7.41 -3.79 12.81
C ASP A 295 6.26 -2.90 12.30
N ASN A 296 6.56 -1.76 11.69
CA ASN A 296 5.57 -0.82 11.16
C ASN A 296 5.19 -1.10 9.70
N LEU A 297 6.09 -1.67 8.91
CA LEU A 297 5.81 -2.13 7.54
C LEU A 297 4.90 -3.37 7.55
N ASP A 298 5.16 -4.34 8.43
CA ASP A 298 4.32 -5.55 8.55
C ASP A 298 2.88 -5.21 8.98
N LYS A 299 2.71 -4.14 9.78
CA LYS A 299 1.40 -3.62 10.21
C LYS A 299 0.75 -2.66 9.21
N ASN A 300 1.41 -2.31 8.11
CA ASN A 300 0.95 -1.27 7.18
C ASN A 300 -0.29 -1.66 6.34
N GLY A 301 -0.61 -2.95 6.24
CA GLY A 301 -1.83 -3.41 5.56
C GLY A 301 -1.82 -3.27 4.03
N LEU A 302 -0.71 -2.83 3.42
CA LEU A 302 -0.56 -2.60 1.98
C LEU A 302 -1.07 -3.77 1.12
N SER A 303 -0.64 -4.99 1.43
CA SER A 303 -1.03 -6.19 0.66
C SER A 303 -2.52 -6.49 0.74
N ASN A 304 -3.19 -6.14 1.84
CA ASN A 304 -4.65 -6.29 1.95
C ASN A 304 -5.35 -5.32 0.98
N LYS A 305 -4.86 -4.08 0.85
CA LYS A 305 -5.42 -3.08 -0.08
C LYS A 305 -5.06 -3.33 -1.54
N GLU A 306 -3.91 -3.93 -1.78
CA GLU A 306 -3.54 -4.48 -3.09
C GLU A 306 -4.53 -5.59 -3.51
N GLN A 307 -4.82 -6.53 -2.60
CA GLN A 307 -5.76 -7.62 -2.84
C GLN A 307 -7.21 -7.14 -2.98
N ASP A 308 -7.69 -6.21 -2.14
CA ASP A 308 -9.02 -5.59 -2.24
C ASP A 308 -9.24 -5.03 -3.67
N LEU A 309 -8.32 -4.20 -4.15
CA LEU A 309 -8.38 -3.58 -5.47
C LEU A 309 -8.28 -4.62 -6.60
N TYR A 310 -7.31 -5.54 -6.53
CA TYR A 310 -7.10 -6.56 -7.55
C TYR A 310 -8.29 -7.50 -7.70
N ASN A 311 -8.91 -7.92 -6.58
CA ASN A 311 -10.10 -8.76 -6.59
C ASN A 311 -11.32 -8.04 -7.20
N LEU A 312 -11.50 -6.74 -6.93
CA LEU A 312 -12.56 -5.96 -7.56
C LEU A 312 -12.35 -5.84 -9.08
N LEU A 313 -11.12 -5.56 -9.53
CA LEU A 313 -10.79 -5.52 -10.96
C LEU A 313 -11.04 -6.88 -11.64
N LEU A 314 -10.67 -7.99 -11.01
CA LEU A 314 -10.95 -9.35 -11.50
C LEU A 314 -12.43 -9.73 -11.49
N LYS A 315 -13.26 -9.07 -10.69
CA LYS A 315 -14.73 -9.21 -10.71
C LYS A 315 -15.31 -8.42 -11.88
N LYS A 316 -15.04 -7.12 -11.96
CA LYS A 316 -15.54 -6.20 -13.01
C LYS A 316 -15.05 -6.60 -14.43
N ALA A 317 -13.95 -7.33 -14.53
CA ALA A 317 -13.45 -7.94 -15.76
C ALA A 317 -14.34 -9.08 -16.35
N LYS A 318 -15.35 -9.54 -15.61
CA LYS A 318 -16.22 -10.70 -15.94
C LYS A 318 -17.71 -10.34 -16.01
N GLU A 319 -18.08 -9.12 -15.65
CA GLU A 319 -19.45 -8.57 -15.65
C GLU A 319 -19.83 -8.02 -17.04
#